data_AF-A0A7X5VR18-F1
#
_entry.id   AF-A0A7X5VR18-F1
#
_cell.length_a   1.000
_cell.length_b   1.000
_cell.length_c   1.000
_cell.angle_alpha   90.00
_cell.angle_beta   90.00
_cell.angle_gamma   90.00
#
_symmetry.space_group_name_H-M   'P 1'
#
loop_
_entity.id
_entity.type
_entity.pdbx_description
1 polymer ?
#
loop_
_entity_poly.entity_id
_entity_poly.type
_entity_poly.pdbx_seq_one_letter_code
_entity_poly.pdbx_strand_id
1 'polypeptide(L)' 'MARTNIELDDGLVEKAMRLTGATTKREVVDIALRRLVEKGSLYRSLRRLKGKLDWEGDVAGWRSVRTSRG' A
#
# COMPACT_ATOMS: atom_id res chain seq x y z
N MET A 1 -2.49 -5.56 26.04
CA MET A 1 -3.22 -4.79 25.01
C MET A 1 -4.18 -3.84 25.69
N ALA A 2 -4.29 -2.60 25.21
CA ALA A 2 -5.30 -1.64 25.68
C ALA A 2 -6.67 -1.97 25.06
N ARG A 3 -7.75 -1.72 25.80
CA ARG A 3 -9.12 -1.77 25.28
C ARG A 3 -9.58 -0.36 24.94
N THR A 4 -10.22 -0.21 23.78
CA THR A 4 -10.73 1.07 23.27
C THR A 4 -12.04 0.81 22.56
N ASN A 5 -13.01 1.71 22.73
CA ASN A 5 -14.26 1.70 21.99
C ASN A 5 -14.14 2.67 20.82
N ILE A 6 -14.41 2.18 19.61
CA ILE A 6 -14.38 2.95 18.36
C ILE A 6 -15.55 2.52 17.49
N GLU A 7 -16.09 3.45 16.72
CA GLU A 7 -17.09 3.15 15.70
C GLU A 7 -16.40 2.71 14.41
N LEU A 8 -16.92 1.67 13.77
CA LEU A 8 -16.40 1.11 12.54
C LEU A 8 -17.56 0.96 11.55
N ASP A 9 -17.30 1.22 10.28
CA ASP A 9 -18.24 0.91 9.21
C ASP A 9 -18.36 -0.62 9.06
N ASP A 10 -19.55 -1.16 9.33
CA ASP A 10 -19.78 -2.61 9.36
C ASP A 10 -19.61 -3.25 7.97
N GLY A 11 -20.01 -2.56 6.91
CA GLY A 11 -19.87 -3.06 5.54
C GLY A 11 -18.39 -3.19 5.13
N LEU A 12 -17.56 -2.23 5.52
CA LEU A 12 -16.12 -2.26 5.31
C LEU A 12 -15.46 -3.38 6.13
N VAL A 13 -15.87 -3.54 7.39
CA VAL A 13 -15.35 -4.60 8.26
C VAL A 13 -15.68 -5.97 7.69
N GLU A 14 -16.93 -6.21 7.27
CA GLU A 14 -17.31 -7.46 6.63
C GLU A 14 -16.49 -7.75 5.36
N LYS A 15 -16.33 -6.74 4.49
CA LYS A 15 -15.52 -6.89 3.28
C LYS A 15 -14.07 -7.22 3.64
N ALA A 16 -13.52 -6.57 4.66
CA ALA A 16 -12.18 -6.86 5.14
C ALA A 16 -12.07 -8.28 5.69
N MET A 17 -13.03 -8.74 6.51
CA MET A 17 -13.08 -10.12 7.02
C MET A 17 -13.09 -11.14 5.89
N ARG A 18 -13.93 -10.94 4.85
CA ARG A 18 -13.95 -11.82 3.67
C ARG A 18 -12.62 -11.84 2.92
N LEU A 19 -11.93 -10.71 2.81
CA LEU A 19 -10.64 -10.59 2.12
C LEU A 19 -9.47 -11.15 2.92
N THR A 20 -9.52 -11.09 4.26
CA THR A 20 -8.42 -11.52 5.12
C THR A 20 -8.62 -12.88 5.75
N GLY A 21 -9.83 -13.44 5.71
CA GLY A 21 -10.21 -14.62 6.48
C GLY A 21 -10.34 -14.37 7.98
N ALA A 22 -10.37 -13.11 8.41
CA ALA A 22 -10.47 -12.77 9.83
C ALA A 22 -11.83 -13.16 10.39
N THR A 23 -11.84 -13.70 11.60
CA THR A 23 -13.04 -14.20 12.28
C THR A 23 -13.65 -13.15 13.21
N THR A 24 -12.90 -12.09 13.55
CA THR A 24 -13.35 -11.03 14.46
C THR A 24 -13.00 -9.63 13.96
N LYS A 25 -13.78 -8.61 14.37
CA LYS A 25 -13.48 -7.20 14.10
C LYS A 25 -12.09 -6.79 14.65
N ARG A 26 -11.71 -7.32 15.81
CA ARG A 26 -10.39 -7.07 16.44
C ARG A 26 -9.25 -7.56 15.55
N GLU A 27 -9.39 -8.74 14.96
CA GLU A 27 -8.39 -9.33 14.08
C GLU A 27 -8.26 -8.54 12.77
N VAL A 28 -9.36 -8.06 12.21
CA VAL A 28 -9.33 -7.12 11.06
C VAL A 28 -8.51 -5.88 11.39
N VAL A 29 -8.73 -5.27 12.56
CA VAL A 29 -8.00 -4.08 12.99
C VAL A 29 -6.51 -4.38 13.17
N ASP A 30 -6.14 -5.51 13.78
CA ASP A 30 -4.73 -5.92 13.94
C ASP A 30 -4.04 -6.09 12.58
N ILE A 31 -4.68 -6.81 11.64
CA ILE A 31 -4.15 -7.01 10.29
C ILE A 31 -4.00 -5.66 9.55
N ALA A 32 -4.99 -4.78 9.66
CA ALA A 32 -4.96 -3.48 9.02
C ALA A 32 -3.80 -2.61 9.54
N LEU A 33 -3.59 -2.58 10.86
CA LEU A 33 -2.51 -1.84 11.49
C LEU A 33 -1.13 -2.37 11.08
N ARG A 34 -0.94 -3.70 11.07
CA ARG A 34 0.31 -4.32 10.60
C ARG A 34 0.63 -3.94 9.16
N ARG A 35 -0.35 -4.08 8.26
CA ARG A 35 -0.21 -3.72 6.84
C ARG A 35 0.09 -2.23 6.66
N LEU A 36 -0.51 -1.36 7.47
CA LEU A 36 -0.23 0.07 7.43
C LEU A 36 1.23 0.37 7.79
N VAL A 37 1.73 -0.25 8.86
CA VAL A 37 3.12 -0.09 9.31
C VAL A 37 4.10 -0.64 8.28
N GLU A 38 3.85 -1.85 7.76
CA GLU A 38 4.66 -2.48 6.71
C GLU A 38 4.77 -1.60 5.46
N LYS A 39 3.62 -1.14 4.93
CA LYS A 39 3.59 -0.23 3.78
C LYS A 39 4.33 1.06 4.08
N GLY A 40 4.07 1.69 5.22
CA GLY A 40 4.75 2.92 5.62
C GLY A 40 6.27 2.76 5.73
N SER A 41 6.72 1.63 6.27
CA SER A 41 8.15 1.29 6.38
C SER A 41 8.78 1.12 4.99
N LEU A 42 8.13 0.35 4.11
CA LEU A 42 8.57 0.13 2.74
C LEU A 42 8.68 1.46 1.97
N TYR A 43 7.64 2.31 2.02
CA TYR A 43 7.67 3.61 1.36
C TYR A 43 8.81 4.50 1.86
N ARG A 44 9.09 4.51 3.16
CA ARG A 44 10.22 5.28 3.71
C ARG A 44 11.56 4.74 3.19
N SER A 45 11.73 3.43 3.13
CA SER A 45 12.94 2.80 2.60
C SER A 45 13.14 3.12 1.12
N LEU A 46 12.09 3.01 0.30
CA LEU A 46 12.13 3.39 -1.12
C LEU A 46 12.44 4.88 -1.31
N ARG A 47 11.84 5.76 -0.49
CA ARG A 47 12.12 7.20 -0.54
C ARG A 47 13.58 7.53 -0.21
N ARG A 48 14.27 6.73 0.60
CA ARG A 48 15.71 6.89 0.88
C ARG A 48 16.60 6.50 -0.30
N LEU A 49 16.12 5.63 -1.18
CA LEU A 49 16.81 5.23 -2.41
C LEU A 49 16.55 6.20 -3.57
N LYS A 50 15.51 7.04 -3.48
CA LYS A 50 15.19 8.05 -4.49
C LYS A 50 16.37 9.03 -4.66
N GLY A 51 16.90 9.11 -5.87
CA GLY A 51 18.06 9.94 -6.22
C GLY A 51 19.43 9.33 -5.88
N LYS A 52 19.45 8.09 -5.37
CA LYS A 52 20.70 7.33 -5.13
C LYS A 52 20.93 6.19 -6.13
N LEU A 53 19.89 5.80 -6.88
CA LEU A 53 20.06 4.92 -8.02
C LEU A 53 20.24 5.78 -9.27
N ASP A 54 21.36 5.55 -9.96
CA ASP A 54 21.52 6.00 -11.32
C ASP A 54 20.53 5.22 -12.20
N TRP A 55 19.71 5.97 -12.92
CA TRP A 55 18.79 5.39 -13.89
C TRP A 55 19.50 5.40 -15.25
N GLU A 56 19.88 4.22 -15.74
CA GLU A 56 20.40 4.05 -17.10
C GLU A 56 19.22 3.82 -18.07
N GLY A 57 18.78 4.89 -18.73
CA GLY A 57 17.84 4.80 -19.82
C GLY A 57 17.77 6.09 -20.63
N ASP A 58 17.15 6.01 -21.80
CA ASP A 58 16.87 7.19 -22.63
C ASP A 58 15.36 7.48 -22.64
N VAL A 59 14.96 8.49 -21.86
CA VAL A 59 13.56 8.92 -21.78
C VAL A 59 13.09 9.51 -23.13
N ALA A 60 14.00 10.12 -23.90
CA ALA A 60 13.66 10.74 -25.16
C ALA A 60 13.30 9.69 -26.22
N GLY A 61 14.09 8.61 -26.32
CA GLY A 61 13.79 7.46 -27.18
C GLY A 61 12.46 6.78 -26.84
N TRP A 62 12.07 6.73 -25.55
CA TRP A 62 10.78 6.15 -25.16
C TRP A 62 9.58 7.03 -25.55
N ARG A 63 9.80 8.36 -25.55
CA ARG A 63 8.75 9.32 -25.93
C ARG A 63 8.53 9.35 -27.45
N SER A 64 9.57 9.20 -28.26
CA SER A 64 9.46 9.21 -29.73
C SER A 64 8.74 7.98 -30.30
N VAL A 65 8.81 6.83 -29.62
CA VAL A 65 8.10 5.60 -30.00
C VAL A 65 6.57 5.72 -29.84
N ARG A 66 6.08 6.61 -28.96
CA ARG A 66 4.62 6.84 -28.80
C ARG A 66 4.04 7.76 -29.86
N THR A 67 4.84 8.65 -30.43
CA THR A 67 4.39 9.67 -31.40
C THR A 67 4.44 9.20 -32.85
N SER A 68 5.05 8.05 -33.14
CA SER A 68 5.21 7.48 -34.49
C SER A 68 4.14 6.45 -34.88
N ARG A 69 3.08 6.26 -34.06
CA ARG A 69 1.89 5.45 -34.40
C ARG A 69 0.70 6.31 -34.85
N GLY A 70 0.97 7.47 -35.46
CA GLY A 70 -0.02 8.30 -36.14
C GLY A 70 -0.02 8.04 -37.64
#